data_AF-A0A072U2D9-F1
#
_entry.id   AF-A0A072U2D9-F1
#
_cell.length_a   1.000
_cell.length_b   1.000
_cell.length_c   1.000
_cell.angle_alpha   90.00
_cell.angle_beta   90.00
_cell.angle_gamma   90.00
#
_symmetry.space_group_name_H-M   'P 1'
#
loop_
_entity.id
_entity.type
_entity.pdbx_description
1 polymer ?
#
loop_
_entity_poly.entity_id
_entity_poly.type
_entity_poly.pdbx_seq_one_letter_code
_entity_poly.pdbx_strand_id
1 'polypeptide(L)'
;MLFTVLVYCIAYFIFPMASNLPWWRIDGVILTAILHAGPVEFLYYWLHRALHHHYLYSRYHSHHHSSIVTEPITSVAHPFAEHLSYFTLFAIPMLTTLFINKSSVAALYGYIFYIDFMNNMGHCNFEFFPKKLLSYFPILKYLSYTPSFHSLHHTKFRSNYSLFMPIYDYIYGTVDKSTDATYEASLMRPKESPDVVHLTHLTTLSSIYQLRLGFTSLASNPQTSKWYLYLMWPFTMCYMLMTWISRRAFVLESNTFNDLKLQCWLLPRFKTQYFSKGQKLTWNNLIEETIIEAELNGAKVISLGLLNQKHQLNAHCELYIRRFPQLKIKVVDGSSLAAATVLNNIPKGTNQVLLRGKFNKVAFAIANALCKKNVQVVVLYKDELKELEQRVVTKGNLALSQVNIPKIWLVGDEWDEDEQLKAPEGSLFIPFSHFPPKKMRKCCFYHFTPAMITPATFMNSHSCENWLPRRVMSAWRIAGIIHALEGWNVHECGDTILSTEKVWEASIRHGFQPLKILTSQG
;
A
#
# COMPACT_ATOMS: atom_id res chain seq x y z
N MET A 1 -14.12 -0.73 19.32
CA MET A 1 -14.73 0.60 19.07
C MET A 1 -16.20 0.68 19.49
N LEU A 2 -17.15 -0.04 18.87
CA LEU A 2 -18.58 0.07 19.24
C LEU A 2 -18.87 -0.29 20.70
N PHE A 3 -18.26 -1.37 21.22
CA PHE A 3 -18.35 -1.75 22.63
C PHE A 3 -17.82 -0.64 23.56
N THR A 4 -16.65 -0.09 23.25
CA THR A 4 -16.04 1.02 23.99
C THR A 4 -16.95 2.24 24.05
N VAL A 5 -17.51 2.66 22.90
CA VAL A 5 -18.45 3.79 22.82
C VAL A 5 -19.70 3.50 23.65
N LEU A 6 -20.26 2.30 23.54
CA LEU A 6 -21.43 1.89 24.31
C LEU A 6 -21.16 1.95 25.82
N VAL A 7 -20.04 1.41 26.29
CA VAL A 7 -19.63 1.44 27.70
C VAL A 7 -19.49 2.88 28.20
N TYR A 8 -18.85 3.76 27.41
CA TYR A 8 -18.70 5.17 27.78
C TYR A 8 -20.03 5.94 27.78
N CYS A 9 -20.91 5.70 26.80
CA CYS A 9 -22.25 6.29 26.80
C CYS A 9 -23.04 5.83 28.03
N ILE A 10 -23.04 4.53 28.33
CA ILE A 10 -23.69 3.97 29.53
C ILE A 10 -23.10 4.61 30.79
N ALA A 11 -21.78 4.69 30.91
CA ALA A 11 -21.12 5.34 32.06
C ALA A 11 -21.52 6.82 32.18
N TYR A 12 -21.57 7.56 31.07
CA TYR A 12 -22.02 8.96 31.07
C TYR A 12 -23.46 9.11 31.56
N PHE A 13 -24.37 8.21 31.18
CA PHE A 13 -25.75 8.23 31.66
C PHE A 13 -25.89 7.76 33.12
N ILE A 14 -25.03 6.85 33.58
CA ILE A 14 -25.08 6.30 34.95
C ILE A 14 -24.44 7.24 35.98
N PHE A 15 -23.43 8.01 35.61
CA PHE A 15 -22.68 8.87 36.53
C PHE A 15 -23.00 10.35 36.29
N PRO A 16 -23.96 10.96 37.02
CA PRO A 16 -24.28 12.39 36.89
C PRO A 16 -23.08 13.30 37.07
N MET A 17 -22.08 12.87 37.87
CA MET A 17 -20.83 13.58 38.11
C MET A 17 -19.98 13.79 36.85
N ALA A 18 -20.22 13.02 35.78
CA ALA A 18 -19.54 13.15 34.50
C ALA A 18 -20.14 14.25 33.60
N SER A 19 -21.32 14.80 33.93
CA SER A 19 -22.04 15.74 33.08
C SER A 19 -21.48 17.18 33.10
N ASN A 20 -20.75 17.56 34.15
CA ASN A 20 -20.24 18.93 34.35
C ASN A 20 -18.76 18.95 34.78
N LEU A 21 -17.90 18.27 34.01
CA LEU A 21 -16.47 18.26 34.29
C LEU A 21 -15.77 19.54 33.82
N PRO A 22 -14.86 20.11 34.62
CA PRO A 22 -14.02 21.21 34.15
C PRO A 22 -13.11 20.73 33.02
N TRP A 23 -12.76 21.64 32.10
CA TRP A 23 -11.89 21.31 30.98
C TRP A 23 -10.49 20.85 31.42
N TRP A 24 -9.94 21.45 32.47
CA TRP A 24 -8.59 21.19 32.96
C TRP A 24 -8.51 21.21 34.49
N ARG A 25 -7.83 20.21 35.06
CA ARG A 25 -7.45 20.14 36.48
C ARG A 25 -6.13 19.41 36.67
N ILE A 26 -5.12 20.14 37.13
CA ILE A 26 -3.77 19.58 37.28
C ILE A 26 -3.70 18.50 38.37
N ASP A 27 -4.42 18.67 39.49
CA ASP A 27 -4.48 17.69 40.57
C ASP A 27 -5.09 16.37 40.11
N GLY A 28 -6.15 16.44 39.29
CA GLY A 28 -6.73 15.28 38.62
C GLY A 28 -5.76 14.59 37.65
N VAL A 29 -5.07 15.35 36.80
CA VAL A 29 -4.10 14.79 35.84
C VAL A 29 -2.95 14.08 36.55
N ILE A 30 -2.38 14.70 37.59
CA ILE A 30 -1.30 14.10 38.39
C ILE A 30 -1.79 12.83 39.09
N LEU A 31 -2.98 12.87 39.69
CA LEU A 31 -3.52 11.70 40.37
C LEU A 31 -3.79 10.55 39.39
N THR A 32 -4.32 10.84 38.20
CA THR A 32 -4.47 9.83 37.13
C THR A 32 -3.14 9.17 36.80
N ALA A 33 -2.07 9.96 36.64
CA ALA A 33 -0.74 9.44 36.34
C ALA A 33 -0.19 8.55 37.48
N ILE A 34 -0.37 8.95 38.74
CA ILE A 34 0.05 8.15 39.91
C ILE A 34 -0.74 6.85 40.01
N LEU A 35 -2.07 6.91 39.84
CA LEU A 35 -2.93 5.73 39.87
C LEU A 35 -2.61 4.76 38.73
N HIS A 36 -2.21 5.27 37.57
CA HIS A 36 -1.72 4.47 36.48
C HIS A 36 -0.39 3.79 36.83
N ALA A 37 0.64 4.59 37.15
CA ALA A 37 2.00 4.12 37.42
C ALA A 37 2.08 3.13 38.60
N GLY A 38 1.23 3.29 39.60
CA GLY A 38 1.13 2.41 40.76
C GLY A 38 0.12 1.28 40.53
N PRO A 39 -1.12 1.43 41.02
CA PRO A 39 -2.14 0.37 41.00
C PRO A 39 -2.35 -0.31 39.65
N VAL A 40 -2.49 0.44 38.54
CA VAL A 40 -2.83 -0.16 37.24
C VAL A 40 -1.68 -1.00 36.72
N GLU A 41 -0.47 -0.45 36.66
CA GLU A 41 0.72 -1.17 36.20
C GLU A 41 1.01 -2.39 37.07
N PHE A 42 0.91 -2.27 38.40
CA PHE A 42 1.12 -3.38 39.33
C PHE A 42 0.11 -4.52 39.12
N LEU A 43 -1.19 -4.19 39.06
CA LEU A 43 -2.25 -5.18 38.87
C LEU A 43 -2.16 -5.83 37.48
N TYR A 44 -1.88 -5.04 36.44
CA TYR A 44 -1.66 -5.57 35.10
C TYR A 44 -0.48 -6.53 35.07
N TYR A 45 0.67 -6.16 35.65
CA TYR A 45 1.87 -6.99 35.63
C TYR A 45 1.59 -8.42 36.15
N TRP A 46 0.88 -8.53 37.27
CA TRP A 46 0.53 -9.84 37.83
C TRP A 46 -0.56 -10.56 37.04
N LEU A 47 -1.57 -9.84 36.53
CA LEU A 47 -2.58 -10.40 35.64
C LEU A 47 -1.93 -10.98 34.37
N HIS A 48 -1.07 -10.21 33.73
CA HIS A 48 -0.37 -10.60 32.52
C HIS A 48 0.53 -11.82 32.76
N ARG A 49 1.28 -11.83 33.86
CA ARG A 49 2.06 -13.00 34.26
C ARG A 49 1.18 -14.24 34.51
N ALA A 50 0.00 -14.06 35.11
CA ALA A 50 -0.97 -15.14 35.26
C ALA A 50 -1.54 -15.62 33.92
N LEU A 51 -1.80 -14.71 32.97
CA LEU A 51 -2.21 -15.05 31.61
C LEU A 51 -1.17 -15.90 30.86
N HIS A 52 0.11 -15.78 31.22
CA HIS A 52 1.19 -16.64 30.71
C HIS A 52 1.30 -18.01 31.40
N HIS A 53 0.48 -18.29 32.40
CA HIS A 53 0.33 -19.63 32.93
C HIS A 53 -0.38 -20.53 31.91
N HIS A 54 0.11 -21.76 31.71
CA HIS A 54 -0.30 -22.67 30.62
C HIS A 54 -1.82 -22.76 30.36
N TYR A 55 -2.63 -22.80 31.42
CA TYR A 55 -4.09 -22.88 31.31
C TYR A 55 -4.73 -21.61 30.74
N LEU A 56 -4.32 -20.43 31.23
CA LEU A 56 -4.85 -19.15 30.79
C LEU A 56 -4.25 -18.76 29.44
N TYR A 57 -2.98 -19.08 29.19
CA TYR A 57 -2.31 -18.80 27.94
C TYR A 57 -3.05 -19.45 26.78
N SER A 58 -3.25 -20.78 26.85
CA SER A 58 -3.90 -21.54 25.78
C SER A 58 -5.34 -21.12 25.46
N ARG A 59 -6.05 -20.50 26.41
CA ARG A 59 -7.48 -20.15 26.28
C ARG A 59 -7.73 -18.67 26.01
N TYR A 60 -6.89 -17.80 26.57
CA TYR A 60 -7.12 -16.36 26.56
C TYR A 60 -6.02 -15.63 25.80
N HIS A 61 -4.75 -15.92 26.09
CA HIS A 61 -3.66 -15.04 25.68
C HIS A 61 -2.85 -15.52 24.45
N SER A 62 -2.98 -16.79 24.04
CA SER A 62 -2.21 -17.35 22.92
C SER A 62 -2.59 -16.74 21.56
N HIS A 63 -3.83 -16.28 21.40
CA HIS A 63 -4.25 -15.62 20.17
C HIS A 63 -3.57 -14.27 19.98
N HIS A 64 -3.47 -13.47 21.05
CA HIS A 64 -2.71 -12.22 21.06
C HIS A 64 -1.25 -12.46 20.63
N HIS A 65 -0.64 -13.51 21.19
CA HIS A 65 0.73 -13.94 20.88
C HIS A 65 0.92 -14.67 19.55
N SER A 66 -0.15 -14.99 18.82
CA SER A 66 -0.02 -15.57 17.48
C SER A 66 0.66 -14.59 16.50
N SER A 67 0.63 -13.30 16.81
CA SER A 67 1.31 -12.22 16.09
C SER A 67 2.70 -11.97 16.67
N ILE A 68 3.65 -12.88 16.47
CA ILE A 68 5.05 -12.76 16.96
C ILE A 68 5.70 -11.45 16.49
N VAL A 69 5.50 -11.12 15.20
CA VAL A 69 5.77 -9.79 14.68
C VAL A 69 4.51 -8.98 14.89
N THR A 70 4.50 -8.14 15.92
CA THR A 70 3.31 -7.38 16.30
C THR A 70 2.96 -6.34 15.25
N GLU A 71 1.66 -6.11 15.04
CA GLU A 71 1.15 -4.93 14.34
C GLU A 71 0.26 -4.14 15.33
N PRO A 72 0.02 -2.83 15.17
CA PRO A 72 -0.78 -2.04 16.12
C PRO A 72 -2.14 -2.66 16.45
N ILE A 73 -2.75 -3.39 15.52
CA ILE A 73 -4.01 -4.10 15.74
C ILE A 73 -3.92 -5.26 16.75
N THR A 74 -2.74 -5.87 16.91
CA THR A 74 -2.47 -6.93 17.90
C THR A 74 -2.77 -6.43 19.32
N SER A 75 -2.57 -5.13 19.57
CA SER A 75 -2.81 -4.46 20.85
C SER A 75 -4.26 -4.55 21.36
N VAL A 76 -5.22 -4.85 20.49
CA VAL A 76 -6.65 -4.99 20.82
C VAL A 76 -7.22 -6.35 20.45
N ALA A 77 -6.37 -7.31 20.08
CA ALA A 77 -6.77 -8.66 19.66
C ALA A 77 -6.79 -9.63 20.84
N HIS A 78 -7.74 -9.46 21.76
CA HIS A 78 -7.91 -10.32 22.94
C HIS A 78 -9.31 -10.96 23.00
N PRO A 79 -9.49 -12.11 23.68
CA PRO A 79 -10.82 -12.64 23.97
C PRO A 79 -11.63 -11.75 24.91
N PHE A 80 -12.94 -11.98 24.97
CA PHE A 80 -13.87 -11.10 25.70
C PHE A 80 -13.53 -10.91 27.19
N ALA A 81 -13.19 -11.99 27.89
CA ALA A 81 -12.88 -11.92 29.33
C ALA A 81 -11.59 -11.13 29.61
N GLU A 82 -10.57 -11.30 28.77
CA GLU A 82 -9.33 -10.54 28.86
C GLU A 82 -9.57 -9.06 28.58
N HIS A 83 -10.37 -8.74 27.55
CA HIS A 83 -10.84 -7.37 27.33
C HIS A 83 -11.54 -6.78 28.55
N LEU A 84 -12.50 -7.50 29.14
CA LEU A 84 -13.22 -7.02 30.32
C LEU A 84 -12.25 -6.72 31.47
N SER A 85 -11.26 -7.58 31.70
CA SER A 85 -10.24 -7.35 32.73
C SER A 85 -9.41 -6.08 32.48
N TYR A 86 -9.00 -5.83 31.23
CA TYR A 86 -8.30 -4.61 30.86
C TYR A 86 -9.17 -3.37 30.98
N PHE A 87 -10.45 -3.44 30.57
CA PHE A 87 -11.40 -2.35 30.77
C PHE A 87 -11.57 -2.01 32.26
N THR A 88 -11.68 -3.02 33.13
CA THR A 88 -11.76 -2.80 34.58
C THR A 88 -10.50 -2.15 35.13
N LEU A 89 -9.31 -2.61 34.71
CA LEU A 89 -8.04 -2.02 35.12
C LEU A 89 -7.92 -0.56 34.70
N PHE A 90 -8.21 -0.25 33.43
CA PHE A 90 -8.15 1.11 32.91
C PHE A 90 -9.24 2.02 33.46
N ALA A 91 -10.35 1.48 33.94
CA ALA A 91 -11.37 2.27 34.63
C ALA A 91 -10.89 2.78 36.00
N ILE A 92 -9.88 2.18 36.63
CA ILE A 92 -9.43 2.56 37.99
C ILE A 92 -9.10 4.05 38.10
N PRO A 93 -8.18 4.63 37.30
CA PRO A 93 -7.84 6.06 37.45
C PRO A 93 -9.00 6.98 37.10
N MET A 94 -9.78 6.61 36.07
CA MET A 94 -10.92 7.39 35.58
C MET A 94 -12.04 7.46 36.63
N LEU A 95 -12.46 6.31 37.15
CA LEU A 95 -13.52 6.24 38.15
C LEU A 95 -13.07 6.80 39.49
N THR A 96 -11.84 6.52 39.92
CA THR A 96 -11.31 7.06 41.19
C THR A 96 -11.32 8.58 41.16
N THR A 97 -10.74 9.20 40.13
CA THR A 97 -10.69 10.67 40.01
C THR A 97 -12.08 11.29 39.86
N LEU A 98 -13.02 10.59 39.22
CA LEU A 98 -14.42 11.00 39.12
C LEU A 98 -15.11 10.98 40.50
N PHE A 99 -14.99 9.88 41.24
CA PHE A 99 -15.65 9.73 42.55
C PHE A 99 -15.14 10.70 43.61
N ILE A 100 -13.87 11.08 43.57
CA ILE A 100 -13.32 12.08 44.50
C ILE A 100 -13.45 13.52 44.00
N ASN A 101 -14.20 13.76 42.91
CA ASN A 101 -14.43 15.08 42.30
C ASN A 101 -13.14 15.83 41.91
N LYS A 102 -12.14 15.09 41.43
CA LYS A 102 -10.85 15.62 40.93
C LYS A 102 -10.70 15.50 39.41
N SER A 103 -11.60 14.81 38.73
CA SER A 103 -11.54 14.58 37.29
C SER A 103 -11.71 15.87 36.45
N SER A 104 -11.24 15.82 35.21
CA SER A 104 -11.42 16.87 34.20
C SER A 104 -11.54 16.22 32.81
N VAL A 105 -12.09 16.97 31.85
CA VAL A 105 -12.20 16.53 30.46
C VAL A 105 -10.82 16.13 29.91
N ALA A 106 -9.80 16.97 30.13
CA ALA A 106 -8.44 16.67 29.71
C ALA A 106 -7.86 15.41 30.38
N ALA A 107 -8.11 15.18 31.68
CA ALA A 107 -7.61 14.00 32.37
C ALA A 107 -8.25 12.69 31.82
N LEU A 108 -9.55 12.67 31.55
CA LEU A 108 -10.23 11.49 31.02
C LEU A 108 -9.80 11.18 29.59
N TYR A 109 -9.96 12.14 28.67
CA TYR A 109 -9.63 11.91 27.25
C TYR A 109 -8.13 11.78 27.03
N GLY A 110 -7.30 12.52 27.79
CA GLY A 110 -5.86 12.39 27.75
C GLY A 110 -5.39 11.01 28.22
N TYR A 111 -6.03 10.43 29.23
CA TYR A 111 -5.70 9.09 29.70
C TYR A 111 -6.12 7.99 28.72
N ILE A 112 -7.31 8.09 28.12
CA ILE A 112 -7.73 7.19 27.02
C ILE A 112 -6.73 7.25 25.88
N PHE A 113 -6.40 8.47 25.43
CA PHE A 113 -5.40 8.67 24.38
C PHE A 113 -4.05 8.08 24.75
N TYR A 114 -3.59 8.26 26.00
CA TYR A 114 -2.34 7.71 26.47
C TYR A 114 -2.34 6.17 26.44
N ILE A 115 -3.40 5.50 26.92
CA ILE A 115 -3.53 4.04 26.85
C ILE A 115 -3.45 3.56 25.41
N ASP A 116 -4.28 4.14 24.52
CA ASP A 116 -4.33 3.74 23.13
C ASP A 116 -2.98 4.00 22.44
N PHE A 117 -2.38 5.16 22.65
CA PHE A 117 -1.09 5.51 22.09
C PHE A 117 0.00 4.54 22.53
N MET A 118 0.14 4.32 23.84
CA MET A 118 1.18 3.45 24.38
C MET A 118 1.00 2.01 23.93
N ASN A 119 -0.23 1.50 23.91
CA ASN A 119 -0.50 0.14 23.47
C ASN A 119 -0.21 -0.05 21.96
N ASN A 120 -0.63 0.89 21.12
CA ASN A 120 -0.30 0.85 19.69
C ASN A 120 1.21 1.01 19.43
N MET A 121 1.88 1.86 20.21
CA MET A 121 3.33 2.06 20.15
C MET A 121 4.09 0.78 20.47
N GLY A 122 3.71 0.05 21.52
CA GLY A 122 4.34 -1.22 21.87
C GLY A 122 4.24 -2.29 20.79
N HIS A 123 3.14 -2.28 20.04
CA HIS A 123 2.83 -3.28 19.03
C HIS A 123 3.18 -2.82 17.61
N CYS A 124 3.75 -1.63 17.41
CA CYS A 124 4.02 -1.12 16.07
C CYS A 124 5.21 -1.80 15.37
N ASN A 125 6.01 -2.56 16.13
CA ASN A 125 7.21 -3.25 15.65
C ASN A 125 8.20 -2.34 14.89
N PHE A 126 8.26 -1.07 15.30
CA PHE A 126 9.18 -0.08 14.76
C PHE A 126 9.80 0.71 15.92
N GLU A 127 11.11 0.56 16.12
CA GLU A 127 11.81 1.30 17.17
C GLU A 127 12.09 2.73 16.71
N PHE A 128 11.55 3.68 17.46
CA PHE A 128 11.73 5.10 17.20
C PHE A 128 12.15 5.90 18.43
N PHE A 129 12.33 5.27 19.59
CA PHE A 129 12.83 5.94 20.80
C PHE A 129 14.27 6.39 20.57
N PRO A 130 14.55 7.70 20.58
CA PRO A 130 15.90 8.17 20.31
C PRO A 130 16.85 7.80 21.44
N LYS A 131 18.02 7.24 21.12
CA LYS A 131 19.06 6.92 22.10
C LYS A 131 19.43 8.11 23.00
N LYS A 132 19.48 9.31 22.40
CA LYS A 132 19.75 10.57 23.12
C LYS A 132 18.72 10.86 24.22
N LEU A 133 17.45 10.51 24.00
CA LEU A 133 16.39 10.74 24.97
C LEU A 133 16.63 9.89 26.23
N LEU A 134 16.90 8.59 26.05
CA LEU A 134 17.20 7.69 27.17
C LEU A 134 18.53 8.00 27.86
N SER A 135 19.51 8.55 27.14
CA SER A 135 20.77 9.00 27.77
C SER A 135 20.60 10.26 28.62
N TYR A 136 19.77 11.22 28.20
CA TYR A 136 19.51 12.44 28.98
C TYR A 136 18.56 12.19 30.16
N PHE A 137 17.61 11.26 30.00
CA PHE A 137 16.65 10.90 31.05
C PHE A 137 16.67 9.39 31.32
N PRO A 138 17.69 8.87 32.02
CA PRO A 138 17.83 7.43 32.27
C PRO A 138 16.63 6.80 32.99
N ILE A 139 15.93 7.59 33.81
CA ILE A 139 14.74 7.13 34.53
C ILE A 139 13.59 6.73 33.59
N LEU A 140 13.56 7.27 32.38
CA LEU A 140 12.52 6.97 31.38
C LEU A 140 12.52 5.48 31.00
N LYS A 141 13.68 4.81 31.08
CA LYS A 141 13.81 3.35 30.86
C LYS A 141 12.87 2.53 31.75
N TYR A 142 12.53 3.03 32.95
CA TYR A 142 11.66 2.36 33.91
C TYR A 142 10.20 2.81 33.80
N LEU A 143 9.96 4.01 33.28
CA LEU A 143 8.65 4.66 33.21
C LEU A 143 7.97 4.53 31.84
N SER A 144 8.69 4.07 30.82
CA SER A 144 8.16 3.89 29.47
C SER A 144 8.95 2.79 28.78
N TYR A 145 8.27 1.69 28.46
CA TYR A 145 8.82 0.67 27.60
C TYR A 145 8.98 1.18 26.17
N THR A 146 9.95 0.62 25.46
CA THR A 146 10.15 0.87 24.03
C THR A 146 9.40 -0.17 23.19
N PRO A 147 9.09 0.13 21.91
CA PRO A 147 8.55 -0.88 20.99
C PRO A 147 9.39 -2.17 20.95
N SER A 148 10.73 -2.05 21.00
CA SER A 148 11.62 -3.22 21.06
C SER A 148 11.48 -4.04 22.35
N PHE A 149 11.24 -3.41 23.50
CA PHE A 149 11.04 -4.09 24.79
C PHE A 149 9.84 -5.04 24.75
N HIS A 150 8.73 -4.59 24.19
CA HIS A 150 7.50 -5.38 24.10
C HIS A 150 7.48 -6.34 22.91
N SER A 151 8.10 -5.98 21.79
CA SER A 151 8.31 -6.93 20.69
C SER A 151 9.14 -8.15 21.17
N LEU A 152 10.11 -7.93 22.06
CA LEU A 152 10.86 -9.02 22.68
C LEU A 152 10.00 -9.91 23.59
N HIS A 153 9.02 -9.34 24.30
CA HIS A 153 8.01 -10.11 25.03
C HIS A 153 7.23 -11.05 24.10
N HIS A 154 6.74 -10.55 22.97
CA HIS A 154 6.05 -11.35 21.95
C HIS A 154 6.92 -12.42 21.27
N THR A 155 8.24 -12.28 21.36
CA THR A 155 9.20 -13.24 20.79
C THR A 155 9.65 -14.29 21.80
N LYS A 156 9.81 -13.92 23.08
CA LYS A 156 10.38 -14.78 24.13
C LYS A 156 9.31 -15.37 25.06
N PHE A 157 8.14 -14.76 25.14
CA PHE A 157 6.96 -15.13 25.95
C PHE A 157 7.16 -15.18 27.48
N ARG A 158 8.41 -15.21 27.98
CA ARG A 158 8.72 -15.48 29.39
C ARG A 158 9.43 -14.35 30.13
N SER A 159 9.34 -13.14 29.59
CA SER A 159 10.06 -11.95 30.05
C SER A 159 9.29 -10.70 29.65
N ASN A 160 9.61 -9.54 30.25
CA ASN A 160 9.08 -8.23 29.86
C ASN A 160 7.54 -8.15 29.94
N TYR A 161 6.96 -8.36 31.13
CA TYR A 161 5.51 -8.45 31.36
C TYR A 161 4.82 -7.11 31.68
N SER A 162 5.56 -6.00 31.82
CA SER A 162 4.99 -4.68 32.12
C SER A 162 3.90 -4.29 31.13
N LEU A 163 2.94 -3.48 31.59
CA LEU A 163 2.00 -2.83 30.67
C LEU A 163 2.74 -1.76 29.87
N PHE A 164 3.05 -0.63 30.52
CA PHE A 164 3.79 0.47 29.91
C PHE A 164 5.04 0.87 30.70
N MET A 165 5.16 0.47 31.96
CA MET A 165 6.29 0.85 32.83
C MET A 165 7.14 -0.37 33.19
N PRO A 166 8.34 -0.53 32.59
CA PRO A 166 9.23 -1.65 32.88
C PRO A 166 9.68 -1.78 34.34
N ILE A 167 9.45 -0.77 35.19
CA ILE A 167 9.85 -0.77 36.61
C ILE A 167 9.48 -2.07 37.34
N TYR A 168 8.30 -2.66 37.07
CA TYR A 168 7.89 -3.90 37.71
C TYR A 168 8.68 -5.11 37.21
N ASP A 169 9.06 -5.16 35.93
CA ASP A 169 9.96 -6.20 35.43
C ASP A 169 11.35 -6.10 36.06
N TYR A 170 11.85 -4.89 36.29
CA TYR A 170 13.12 -4.68 36.99
C TYR A 170 13.03 -5.10 38.47
N ILE A 171 11.95 -4.73 39.17
CA ILE A 171 11.73 -5.09 40.59
C ILE A 171 11.65 -6.62 40.75
N TYR A 172 10.95 -7.30 39.85
CA TYR A 172 10.70 -8.74 39.95
C TYR A 172 11.65 -9.61 39.12
N GLY A 173 12.65 -9.01 38.47
CA GLY A 173 13.71 -9.72 37.76
C GLY A 173 13.27 -10.45 36.49
N THR A 174 12.27 -9.93 35.78
CA THR A 174 11.70 -10.53 34.56
C THR A 174 12.13 -9.82 33.27
N VAL A 175 13.05 -8.86 33.35
CA VAL A 175 13.65 -8.23 32.16
C VAL A 175 14.50 -9.24 31.39
N ASP A 176 14.28 -9.37 30.08
CA ASP A 176 15.11 -10.22 29.23
C ASP A 176 16.53 -9.64 29.10
N LYS A 177 17.54 -10.52 29.19
CA LYS A 177 18.96 -10.15 29.12
C LYS A 177 19.34 -9.49 27.80
N SER A 178 18.64 -9.78 26.70
CA SER A 178 18.91 -9.19 25.39
C SER A 178 18.23 -7.85 25.16
N THR A 179 17.42 -7.34 26.10
CA THR A 179 16.63 -6.10 25.94
C THR A 179 17.46 -4.94 25.40
N ASP A 180 18.58 -4.60 26.05
CA ASP A 180 19.41 -3.45 25.65
C ASP A 180 20.09 -3.69 24.29
N ALA A 181 20.54 -4.92 24.03
CA ALA A 181 21.14 -5.29 22.75
C ALA A 181 20.13 -5.24 21.59
N THR A 182 18.89 -5.69 21.83
CA THR A 182 17.79 -5.65 20.86
C THR A 182 17.41 -4.20 20.54
N TYR A 183 17.32 -3.33 21.55
CA TYR A 183 17.08 -1.90 21.35
C TYR A 183 18.16 -1.27 20.45
N GLU A 184 19.44 -1.43 20.80
CA GLU A 184 20.54 -0.87 20.02
C GLU A 184 20.60 -1.42 18.58
N ALA A 185 20.39 -2.72 18.40
CA ALA A 185 20.36 -3.34 17.08
C ALA A 185 19.19 -2.81 16.22
N SER A 186 18.03 -2.56 16.84
CA SER A 186 16.86 -2.05 16.12
C SER A 186 17.04 -0.61 15.61
N LEU A 187 17.83 0.22 16.29
CA LEU A 187 18.17 1.58 15.86
C LEU A 187 19.19 1.61 14.71
N MET A 188 20.07 0.61 14.64
CA MET A 188 21.17 0.56 13.66
C MET A 188 20.77 -0.06 12.32
N ARG A 189 19.48 -0.32 12.08
CA ARG A 189 19.01 -1.07 10.91
C ARG A 189 19.56 -0.44 9.61
N PRO A 190 20.43 -1.15 8.85
CA PRO A 190 21.00 -0.60 7.63
C PRO A 190 19.88 -0.34 6.62
N LYS A 191 19.96 0.78 5.90
CA LYS A 191 19.03 1.09 4.81
C LYS A 191 19.10 -0.06 3.80
N GLU A 192 18.00 -0.77 3.60
CA GLU A 192 17.94 -1.84 2.59
C GLU A 192 18.08 -1.22 1.20
N SER A 193 19.18 -1.53 0.51
CA SER A 193 19.40 -1.19 -0.89
C SER A 193 18.55 -2.09 -1.80
N PRO A 194 17.58 -1.54 -2.54
CA PRO A 194 16.81 -2.32 -3.51
C PRO A 194 17.62 -2.56 -4.78
N ASP A 195 17.43 -3.72 -5.43
CA ASP A 195 17.89 -3.96 -6.80
C ASP A 195 16.95 -3.34 -7.84
N VAL A 196 15.64 -3.35 -7.54
CA VAL A 196 14.59 -2.83 -8.43
C VAL A 196 13.65 -1.92 -7.66
N VAL A 197 13.39 -0.73 -8.21
CA VAL A 197 12.40 0.21 -7.68
C VAL A 197 11.23 0.30 -8.66
N HIS A 198 10.01 0.28 -8.15
CA HIS A 198 8.80 0.59 -8.90
C HIS A 198 8.15 1.87 -8.35
N LEU A 199 8.01 2.88 -9.18
CA LEU A 199 7.46 4.18 -8.79
C LEU A 199 5.97 4.26 -9.10
N THR A 200 5.15 4.45 -8.07
CA THR A 200 3.68 4.56 -8.19
C THR A 200 3.17 5.88 -7.59
N HIS A 201 1.87 6.14 -7.71
CA HIS A 201 1.20 7.31 -7.13
C HIS A 201 -0.24 6.96 -6.73
N LEU A 202 -0.90 7.83 -5.96
CA LEU A 202 -2.28 7.63 -5.51
C LEU A 202 -3.26 7.84 -6.67
N THR A 203 -4.21 6.92 -6.87
CA THR A 203 -5.12 6.95 -8.02
C THR A 203 -6.42 7.70 -7.74
N THR A 204 -6.97 7.57 -6.53
CA THR A 204 -8.15 8.29 -6.04
C THR A 204 -7.91 8.80 -4.62
N LEU A 205 -8.79 9.67 -4.11
CA LEU A 205 -8.76 10.12 -2.72
C LEU A 205 -8.84 8.96 -1.71
N SER A 206 -9.54 7.88 -2.06
CA SER A 206 -9.66 6.69 -1.21
C SER A 206 -8.46 5.75 -1.30
N SER A 207 -7.53 5.94 -2.24
CA SER A 207 -6.33 5.09 -2.37
C SER A 207 -5.43 5.13 -1.15
N ILE A 208 -5.49 6.18 -0.32
CA ILE A 208 -4.70 6.27 0.92
C ILE A 208 -5.04 5.15 1.91
N TYR A 209 -6.29 4.68 1.89
CA TYR A 209 -6.78 3.62 2.75
C TYR A 209 -6.38 2.23 2.25
N GLN A 210 -5.93 2.14 0.99
CA GLN A 210 -5.42 0.93 0.36
C GLN A 210 -3.90 0.79 0.51
N LEU A 211 -3.24 1.78 1.11
CA LEU A 211 -1.85 1.64 1.52
C LEU A 211 -1.78 0.71 2.72
N ARG A 212 -0.71 -0.10 2.82
CA ARG A 212 -0.49 -0.96 4.00
C ARG A 212 -0.37 -0.14 5.29
N LEU A 213 0.18 1.07 5.20
CA LEU A 213 0.24 2.06 6.29
C LEU A 213 -1.15 2.57 6.73
N GLY A 214 -2.15 2.49 5.85
CA GLY A 214 -3.52 2.85 6.17
C GLY A 214 -4.24 1.70 6.86
N PHE A 215 -4.86 0.82 6.08
CA PHE A 215 -5.59 -0.34 6.58
C PHE A 215 -5.11 -1.60 5.89
N THR A 216 -4.43 -2.49 6.62
CA THR A 216 -3.90 -3.76 6.09
C THR A 216 -5.02 -4.63 5.50
N SER A 217 -6.20 -4.65 6.13
CA SER A 217 -7.38 -5.38 5.63
C SER A 217 -7.88 -4.85 4.29
N LEU A 218 -7.94 -3.53 4.12
CA LEU A 218 -8.32 -2.93 2.84
C LEU A 218 -7.23 -3.18 1.81
N ALA A 219 -5.97 -2.87 2.14
CA ALA A 219 -4.82 -3.05 1.25
C ALA A 219 -4.69 -4.48 0.71
N SER A 220 -5.11 -5.50 1.47
CA SER A 220 -5.11 -6.91 1.03
C SER A 220 -6.19 -7.26 0.00
N ASN A 221 -7.11 -6.33 -0.29
CA ASN A 221 -8.21 -6.47 -1.23
C ASN A 221 -8.08 -5.47 -2.39
N PRO A 222 -8.61 -5.79 -3.59
CA PRO A 222 -8.64 -4.85 -4.69
C PRO A 222 -9.35 -3.55 -4.32
N GLN A 223 -8.77 -2.43 -4.75
CA GLN A 223 -9.33 -1.11 -4.54
C GLN A 223 -10.74 -1.03 -5.14
N THR A 224 -11.71 -0.77 -4.27
CA THR A 224 -13.12 -0.59 -4.62
C THR A 224 -13.69 0.63 -3.92
N SER A 225 -14.71 1.26 -4.51
CA SER A 225 -15.43 2.34 -3.85
C SER A 225 -16.31 1.74 -2.75
N LYS A 226 -16.14 2.21 -1.51
CA LYS A 226 -16.92 1.77 -0.35
C LYS A 226 -17.53 3.00 0.31
N TRP A 227 -18.83 2.94 0.61
CA TRP A 227 -19.58 4.08 1.12
C TRP A 227 -19.04 4.59 2.48
N TYR A 228 -18.58 3.70 3.36
CA TYR A 228 -18.10 4.09 4.68
C TYR A 228 -16.76 4.86 4.63
N LEU A 229 -16.00 4.78 3.53
CA LEU A 229 -14.76 5.56 3.38
C LEU A 229 -15.04 7.06 3.25
N TYR A 230 -16.27 7.46 2.89
CA TYR A 230 -16.67 8.87 2.92
C TYR A 230 -16.74 9.43 4.33
N LEU A 231 -16.97 8.60 5.37
CA LEU A 231 -16.93 9.04 6.76
C LEU A 231 -15.51 9.46 7.19
N MET A 232 -14.49 8.95 6.50
CA MET A 232 -13.09 9.26 6.77
C MET A 232 -12.59 10.54 6.06
N TRP A 233 -13.50 11.35 5.49
CA TRP A 233 -13.11 12.56 4.75
C TRP A 233 -12.18 13.53 5.53
N PRO A 234 -12.27 13.72 6.86
CA PRO A 234 -11.35 14.63 7.56
C PRO A 234 -9.90 14.12 7.49
N PHE A 235 -9.71 12.80 7.62
CA PHE A 235 -8.39 12.17 7.46
C PHE A 235 -7.89 12.29 6.01
N THR A 236 -8.78 12.07 5.04
CA THR A 236 -8.47 12.28 3.62
C THR A 236 -7.99 13.71 3.35
N MET A 237 -8.65 14.71 3.92
CA MET A 237 -8.27 16.12 3.76
C MET A 237 -6.93 16.43 4.42
N CYS A 238 -6.71 15.96 5.66
CA CYS A 238 -5.43 16.12 6.33
C CYS A 238 -4.29 15.50 5.52
N TYR A 239 -4.48 14.26 5.06
CA TYR A 239 -3.49 13.59 4.22
C TYR A 239 -3.29 14.32 2.89
N MET A 240 -4.35 14.82 2.27
CA MET A 240 -4.24 15.63 1.05
C MET A 240 -3.38 16.87 1.33
N LEU A 241 -3.56 17.60 2.42
CA LEU A 241 -2.69 18.73 2.76
C LEU A 241 -1.23 18.29 2.97
N MET A 242 -1.00 17.17 3.67
CA MET A 242 0.35 16.61 3.85
C MET A 242 1.01 16.25 2.52
N THR A 243 0.25 15.72 1.56
CA THR A 243 0.81 15.40 0.24
C THR A 243 1.35 16.65 -0.45
N TRP A 244 0.68 17.79 -0.38
CA TRP A 244 1.17 19.03 -0.99
C TRP A 244 2.52 19.49 -0.44
N ILE A 245 2.78 19.23 0.84
CA ILE A 245 4.03 19.61 1.52
C ILE A 245 5.12 18.57 1.27
N SER A 246 4.77 17.28 1.19
CA SER A 246 5.73 16.21 0.98
C SER A 246 6.40 16.32 -0.39
N ARG A 247 7.74 16.35 -0.40
CA ARG A 247 8.58 16.47 -1.59
C ARG A 247 9.46 15.23 -1.83
N ARG A 248 9.14 14.08 -1.23
CA ARG A 248 9.92 12.86 -1.41
C ARG A 248 9.02 11.66 -1.64
N ALA A 249 9.51 10.74 -2.47
CA ALA A 249 8.97 9.40 -2.51
C ALA A 249 9.26 8.69 -1.18
N PHE A 250 8.39 7.75 -0.80
CA PHE A 250 8.67 6.87 0.34
C PHE A 250 8.36 5.42 -0.01
N VAL A 251 9.03 4.50 0.69
CA VAL A 251 8.84 3.07 0.48
C VAL A 251 7.45 2.66 0.96
N LEU A 252 6.63 2.16 0.04
CA LEU A 252 5.30 1.64 0.31
C LEU A 252 5.32 0.15 0.63
N GLU A 253 6.12 -0.60 -0.12
CA GLU A 253 6.20 -2.06 -0.04
C GLU A 253 7.64 -2.50 -0.34
N SER A 254 8.11 -3.54 0.34
CA SER A 254 9.35 -4.24 0.04
C SER A 254 9.05 -5.71 -0.20
N ASN A 255 9.53 -6.24 -1.31
CA ASN A 255 9.32 -7.62 -1.74
C ASN A 255 10.65 -8.28 -2.05
N THR A 256 10.67 -9.60 -1.96
CA THR A 256 11.81 -10.42 -2.35
C THR A 256 11.35 -11.42 -3.41
N PHE A 257 12.13 -11.54 -4.48
CA PHE A 257 11.86 -12.46 -5.57
C PHE A 257 13.16 -13.00 -6.13
N ASN A 258 13.38 -14.31 -5.98
CA ASN A 258 14.68 -14.92 -6.15
C ASN A 258 15.73 -14.16 -5.31
N ASP A 259 16.84 -13.75 -5.91
CA ASP A 259 17.89 -12.98 -5.24
C ASP A 259 17.67 -11.46 -5.30
N LEU A 260 16.58 -10.99 -5.92
CA LEU A 260 16.31 -9.56 -6.07
C LEU A 260 15.54 -8.98 -4.88
N LYS A 261 16.04 -7.85 -4.37
CA LYS A 261 15.32 -6.97 -3.44
C LYS A 261 14.52 -5.94 -4.23
N LEU A 262 13.20 -5.97 -4.09
CA LEU A 262 12.28 -5.11 -4.83
C LEU A 262 11.64 -4.12 -3.88
N GLN A 263 11.51 -2.86 -4.27
CA GLN A 263 10.75 -1.87 -3.52
C GLN A 263 9.74 -1.15 -4.41
N CYS A 264 8.53 -0.93 -3.88
CA CYS A 264 7.55 -0.04 -4.47
C CYS A 264 7.62 1.30 -3.72
N TRP A 265 7.91 2.37 -4.44
CA TRP A 265 7.98 3.72 -3.88
C TRP A 265 6.74 4.50 -4.30
N LEU A 266 6.09 5.13 -3.32
CA LEU A 266 4.93 5.96 -3.55
C LEU A 266 5.35 7.42 -3.65
N LEU A 267 5.02 8.05 -4.78
CA LEU A 267 4.92 9.50 -4.82
C LEU A 267 3.60 9.90 -4.14
N PRO A 268 3.64 10.73 -3.08
CA PRO A 268 2.45 11.16 -2.37
C PRO A 268 1.67 12.17 -3.23
N ARG A 269 1.10 11.74 -4.35
CA ARG A 269 0.35 12.57 -5.28
C ARG A 269 -0.84 11.80 -5.83
N PHE A 270 -1.98 12.46 -5.85
CA PHE A 270 -3.20 11.96 -6.44
C PHE A 270 -3.23 12.17 -7.95
N LYS A 271 -3.92 11.29 -8.66
CA LYS A 271 -4.17 11.37 -10.10
C LYS A 271 -4.58 12.77 -10.56
N THR A 272 -5.49 13.44 -9.85
CA THR A 272 -5.99 14.78 -10.20
C THR A 272 -4.89 15.84 -10.22
N GLN A 273 -3.86 15.72 -9.39
CA GLN A 273 -2.76 16.67 -9.31
C GLN A 273 -1.82 16.62 -10.53
N TYR A 274 -1.74 15.47 -11.22
CA TYR A 274 -0.95 15.33 -12.46
C TYR A 274 -1.52 16.13 -13.63
N PHE A 275 -2.81 16.48 -13.59
CA PHE A 275 -3.47 17.26 -14.64
C PHE A 275 -3.38 18.78 -14.39
N SER A 276 -2.90 19.21 -13.22
CA SER A 276 -2.68 20.62 -12.91
C SER A 276 -1.51 21.19 -13.72
N LYS A 277 -1.80 22.12 -14.64
CA LYS A 277 -0.81 22.67 -15.60
C LYS A 277 0.38 23.35 -14.90
N GLY A 278 0.17 24.01 -13.77
CA GLY A 278 1.19 24.79 -13.06
C GLY A 278 2.23 23.97 -12.30
N GLN A 279 2.05 22.65 -12.18
CA GLN A 279 2.89 21.80 -11.32
C GLN A 279 3.73 20.77 -12.09
N LYS A 280 3.63 20.72 -13.42
CA LYS A 280 4.36 19.75 -14.26
C LYS A 280 5.87 19.76 -14.04
N LEU A 281 6.48 20.94 -13.96
CA LEU A 281 7.93 21.08 -13.74
C LEU A 281 8.33 20.50 -12.38
N THR A 282 7.57 20.84 -11.34
CA THR A 282 7.75 20.31 -9.98
C THR A 282 7.66 18.79 -9.95
N TRP A 283 6.75 18.20 -10.74
CA TRP A 283 6.57 16.75 -10.80
C TRP A 283 7.71 16.03 -11.51
N ASN A 284 8.21 16.59 -12.60
CA ASN A 284 9.38 16.05 -13.25
C ASN A 284 10.60 16.10 -12.34
N ASN A 285 10.82 17.22 -11.64
CA ASN A 285 11.93 17.33 -10.69
C ASN A 285 11.81 16.29 -9.56
N LEU A 286 10.60 16.04 -9.05
CA LEU A 286 10.38 15.03 -8.02
C LEU A 286 10.68 13.60 -8.51
N ILE A 287 10.26 13.26 -9.74
CA ILE A 287 10.57 11.96 -10.34
C ILE A 287 12.08 11.84 -10.61
N GLU A 288 12.73 12.91 -11.07
CA GLU A 288 14.18 12.98 -11.28
C GLU A 288 14.97 12.74 -10.00
N GLU A 289 14.64 13.48 -8.93
CA GLU A 289 15.23 13.30 -7.61
C GLU A 289 15.06 11.86 -7.12
N THR A 290 13.91 11.25 -7.41
CA THR A 290 13.62 9.87 -7.03
C THR A 290 14.46 8.86 -7.83
N ILE A 291 14.65 9.07 -9.13
CA ILE A 291 15.52 8.22 -9.97
C ILE A 291 16.97 8.28 -9.48
N ILE A 292 17.47 9.49 -9.19
CA ILE A 292 18.81 9.70 -8.65
C ILE A 292 18.94 9.03 -7.27
N GLU A 293 17.95 9.19 -6.39
CA GLU A 293 17.94 8.52 -5.09
C GLU A 293 17.97 6.99 -5.23
N ALA A 294 17.23 6.42 -6.19
CA ALA A 294 17.24 4.98 -6.45
C ALA A 294 18.65 4.50 -6.87
N GLU A 295 19.32 5.22 -7.77
CA GLU A 295 20.68 4.90 -8.19
C GLU A 295 21.69 5.02 -7.03
N LEU A 296 21.61 6.09 -6.24
CA LEU A 296 22.48 6.29 -5.07
C LEU A 296 22.29 5.18 -4.02
N ASN A 297 21.08 4.61 -3.92
CA ASN A 297 20.80 3.47 -3.05
C ASN A 297 21.20 2.12 -3.67
N GLY A 298 21.77 2.10 -4.88
CA GLY A 298 22.29 0.91 -5.55
C GLY A 298 21.30 0.18 -6.45
N ALA A 299 20.14 0.77 -6.77
CA ALA A 299 19.16 0.14 -7.66
C ALA A 299 19.69 0.02 -9.09
N LYS A 300 19.49 -1.17 -9.68
CA LYS A 300 19.86 -1.50 -11.06
C LYS A 300 18.79 -1.06 -12.05
N VAL A 301 17.53 -1.13 -11.64
CA VAL A 301 16.38 -0.80 -12.49
C VAL A 301 15.36 0.04 -11.71
N ILE A 302 14.82 1.07 -12.35
CA ILE A 302 13.64 1.78 -11.90
C ILE A 302 12.54 1.69 -12.96
N SER A 303 11.36 1.20 -12.55
CA SER A 303 10.16 1.19 -13.39
C SER A 303 9.19 2.28 -12.96
N LEU A 304 8.58 2.97 -13.92
CA LEU A 304 7.65 4.07 -13.63
C LEU A 304 6.22 3.62 -13.93
N GLY A 305 5.37 3.49 -12.92
CA GLY A 305 3.96 3.10 -13.07
C GLY A 305 3.01 4.29 -13.26
N LEU A 306 1.82 3.99 -13.79
CA LEU A 306 0.70 4.93 -13.91
C LEU A 306 1.10 6.23 -14.65
N LEU A 307 0.72 7.41 -14.14
CA LEU A 307 0.98 8.69 -14.79
C LEU A 307 2.43 9.16 -14.67
N ASN A 308 3.30 8.44 -13.97
CA ASN A 308 4.72 8.77 -13.85
C ASN A 308 5.49 8.62 -15.17
N GLN A 309 4.91 7.97 -16.18
CA GLN A 309 5.50 7.76 -17.50
C GLN A 309 4.67 8.40 -18.64
N LYS A 310 3.80 9.36 -18.30
CA LYS A 310 2.89 9.98 -19.27
C LYS A 310 3.66 10.77 -20.33
N HIS A 311 3.34 10.59 -21.61
CA HIS A 311 3.98 11.29 -22.73
C HIS A 311 4.02 12.82 -22.53
N GLN A 312 2.90 13.46 -22.16
CA GLN A 312 2.84 14.91 -21.96
C GLN A 312 3.59 15.41 -20.72
N LEU A 313 4.06 14.50 -19.86
CA LEU A 313 4.84 14.81 -18.67
C LEU A 313 6.33 14.72 -18.97
N ASN A 314 6.79 13.58 -19.51
CA ASN A 314 8.22 13.28 -19.64
C ASN A 314 8.60 12.50 -20.90
N ALA A 315 7.75 12.51 -21.93
CA ALA A 315 7.97 11.79 -23.19
C ALA A 315 8.33 10.32 -22.97
N HIS A 316 7.53 9.61 -22.16
CA HIS A 316 7.78 8.21 -21.78
C HIS A 316 9.18 8.04 -21.16
N CYS A 317 9.49 8.88 -20.16
CA CYS A 317 10.76 8.91 -19.44
C CYS A 317 12.00 9.33 -20.26
N GLU A 318 11.88 9.59 -21.56
CA GLU A 318 13.02 10.01 -22.41
C GLU A 318 13.66 11.31 -21.92
N LEU A 319 12.84 12.21 -21.36
CA LEU A 319 13.31 13.46 -20.76
C LEU A 319 14.44 13.24 -19.74
N TYR A 320 14.33 12.20 -18.92
CA TYR A 320 15.29 11.92 -17.85
C TYR A 320 16.61 11.37 -18.40
N ILE A 321 16.54 10.55 -19.44
CA ILE A 321 17.74 10.03 -20.12
C ILE A 321 18.49 11.15 -20.82
N ARG A 322 17.78 12.09 -21.45
CA ARG A 322 18.40 13.27 -22.08
C ARG A 322 19.06 14.20 -21.06
N ARG A 323 18.43 14.39 -19.89
CA ARG A 323 18.96 15.23 -18.80
C ARG A 323 20.15 14.57 -18.08
N PHE A 324 20.13 13.25 -17.93
CA PHE A 324 21.14 12.49 -17.20
C PHE A 324 21.65 11.32 -18.06
N PRO A 325 22.47 11.59 -19.08
CA PRO A 325 22.97 10.55 -19.99
C PRO A 325 23.92 9.54 -19.31
N GLN A 326 24.43 9.87 -18.12
CA GLN A 326 25.37 9.03 -17.36
C GLN A 326 24.69 8.10 -16.34
N LEU A 327 23.35 8.05 -16.30
CA LEU A 327 22.61 7.15 -15.40
C LEU A 327 23.00 5.69 -15.66
N LYS A 328 23.48 5.02 -14.61
CA LYS A 328 23.77 3.57 -14.65
C LYS A 328 22.50 2.76 -14.42
N ILE A 329 21.58 3.29 -13.61
CA ILE A 329 20.26 2.68 -13.41
C ILE A 329 19.50 2.62 -14.74
N LYS A 330 18.88 1.49 -15.06
CA LYS A 330 18.00 1.38 -16.23
C LYS A 330 16.61 1.90 -15.90
N VAL A 331 16.08 2.74 -16.77
CA VAL A 331 14.74 3.33 -16.63
C VAL A 331 13.79 2.57 -17.55
N VAL A 332 12.70 2.06 -16.99
CA VAL A 332 11.79 1.14 -17.68
C VAL A 332 10.36 1.63 -17.54
N ASP A 333 9.75 2.05 -18.64
CA ASP A 333 8.32 2.36 -18.63
C ASP A 333 7.45 1.12 -18.75
N GLY A 334 7.98 0.00 -19.28
CA GLY A 334 7.34 -1.32 -19.31
C GLY A 334 6.26 -1.51 -20.38
N SER A 335 6.22 -0.61 -21.36
CA SER A 335 5.24 -0.63 -22.45
C SER A 335 5.31 -1.89 -23.32
N SER A 336 6.50 -2.48 -23.47
CA SER A 336 6.71 -3.71 -24.27
C SER A 336 5.98 -4.89 -23.65
N LEU A 337 6.10 -5.09 -22.33
CA LEU A 337 5.39 -6.16 -21.62
C LEU A 337 3.89 -5.87 -21.51
N ALA A 338 3.50 -4.59 -21.38
CA ALA A 338 2.09 -4.22 -21.43
C ALA A 338 1.45 -4.59 -22.79
N ALA A 339 2.10 -4.23 -23.90
CA ALA A 339 1.68 -4.62 -25.25
C ALA A 339 1.64 -6.15 -25.41
N ALA A 340 2.70 -6.84 -24.98
CA ALA A 340 2.76 -8.30 -25.03
C ALA A 340 1.63 -8.98 -24.23
N THR A 341 1.29 -8.43 -23.07
CA THR A 341 0.18 -8.94 -22.24
C THR A 341 -1.16 -8.78 -22.96
N VAL A 342 -1.42 -7.63 -23.58
CA VAL A 342 -2.65 -7.41 -24.35
C VAL A 342 -2.73 -8.38 -25.52
N LEU A 343 -1.64 -8.54 -26.28
CA LEU A 343 -1.57 -9.44 -27.43
C LEU A 343 -1.86 -10.90 -27.05
N ASN A 344 -1.38 -11.35 -25.88
CA ASN A 344 -1.60 -12.71 -25.40
C ASN A 344 -2.97 -12.93 -24.73
N ASN A 345 -3.68 -11.86 -24.37
CA ASN A 345 -5.05 -11.94 -23.87
C ASN A 345 -6.10 -11.98 -25.00
N ILE A 346 -5.71 -11.73 -26.24
CA ILE A 346 -6.59 -11.85 -27.41
C ILE A 346 -6.87 -13.34 -27.67
N PRO A 347 -8.14 -13.77 -27.79
CA PRO A 347 -8.48 -15.16 -28.08
C PRO A 347 -7.84 -15.67 -29.37
N LYS A 348 -7.33 -16.90 -29.35
CA LYS A 348 -6.77 -17.55 -30.54
C LYS A 348 -7.83 -17.67 -31.63
N GLY A 349 -7.45 -17.39 -32.88
CA GLY A 349 -8.37 -17.38 -34.03
C GLY A 349 -9.12 -16.06 -34.26
N THR A 350 -8.79 -15.01 -33.51
CA THR A 350 -9.34 -13.66 -33.75
C THR A 350 -8.76 -13.07 -35.04
N ASN A 351 -9.62 -12.78 -36.02
CA ASN A 351 -9.23 -12.19 -37.30
C ASN A 351 -9.38 -10.66 -37.34
N GLN A 352 -10.24 -10.09 -36.49
CA GLN A 352 -10.51 -8.66 -36.42
C GLN A 352 -10.56 -8.19 -34.97
N VAL A 353 -9.96 -7.04 -34.70
CA VAL A 353 -10.07 -6.35 -33.41
C VAL A 353 -10.47 -4.90 -33.64
N LEU A 354 -11.21 -4.31 -32.71
CA LEU A 354 -11.45 -2.87 -32.68
C LEU A 354 -10.43 -2.20 -31.76
N LEU A 355 -9.74 -1.16 -32.22
CA LEU A 355 -8.86 -0.33 -31.39
C LEU A 355 -9.54 1.00 -31.08
N ARG A 356 -9.67 1.34 -29.79
CA ARG A 356 -10.32 2.57 -29.30
C ARG A 356 -9.51 3.26 -28.21
N GLY A 357 -9.75 4.56 -28.04
CA GLY A 357 -9.01 5.40 -27.10
C GLY A 357 -7.85 6.13 -27.75
N LYS A 358 -7.15 6.90 -26.93
CA LYS A 358 -5.97 7.65 -27.34
C LYS A 358 -4.82 6.69 -27.66
N PHE A 359 -4.31 6.80 -28.88
CA PHE A 359 -3.17 5.99 -29.28
C PHE A 359 -1.89 6.51 -28.62
N ASN A 360 -1.18 5.57 -28.02
CA ASN A 360 0.12 5.77 -27.39
C ASN A 360 1.08 4.70 -27.93
N LYS A 361 2.33 4.70 -27.47
CA LYS A 361 3.30 3.71 -27.96
C LYS A 361 2.90 2.25 -27.73
N VAL A 362 2.14 1.95 -26.67
CA VAL A 362 1.58 0.60 -26.43
C VAL A 362 0.56 0.25 -27.52
N ALA A 363 -0.36 1.18 -27.85
CA ALA A 363 -1.34 1.00 -28.93
C ALA A 363 -0.66 0.74 -30.28
N PHE A 364 0.37 1.53 -30.62
CA PHE A 364 1.13 1.35 -31.87
C PHE A 364 1.92 0.03 -31.89
N ALA A 365 2.49 -0.40 -30.76
CA ALA A 365 3.16 -1.69 -30.65
C ALA A 365 2.18 -2.86 -30.86
N ILE A 366 1.00 -2.78 -30.26
CA ILE A 366 -0.07 -3.77 -30.44
C ILE A 366 -0.53 -3.81 -31.90
N ALA A 367 -0.85 -2.65 -32.50
CA ALA A 367 -1.31 -2.56 -33.88
C ALA A 367 -0.26 -3.17 -34.85
N ASN A 368 1.02 -2.80 -34.70
CA ASN A 368 2.10 -3.37 -35.50
C ASN A 368 2.20 -4.90 -35.35
N ALA A 369 2.13 -5.42 -34.13
CA ALA A 369 2.21 -6.87 -33.87
C ALA A 369 1.02 -7.64 -34.46
N LEU A 370 -0.19 -7.06 -34.40
CA LEU A 370 -1.40 -7.65 -34.97
C LEU A 370 -1.38 -7.64 -36.50
N CYS A 371 -0.99 -6.52 -37.11
CA CYS A 371 -0.88 -6.43 -38.56
C CYS A 371 0.17 -7.41 -39.11
N LYS A 372 1.28 -7.66 -38.40
CA LYS A 372 2.26 -8.71 -38.76
C LYS A 372 1.68 -10.13 -38.68
N LYS A 373 0.70 -10.36 -37.81
CA LYS A 373 -0.01 -11.64 -37.65
C LYS A 373 -1.23 -11.78 -38.56
N ASN A 374 -1.42 -10.88 -39.54
CA ASN A 374 -2.58 -10.83 -40.42
C ASN A 374 -3.92 -10.69 -39.68
N VAL A 375 -3.92 -10.07 -38.50
CA VAL A 375 -5.15 -9.67 -37.80
C VAL A 375 -5.48 -8.25 -38.20
N GLN A 376 -6.72 -8.03 -38.65
CA GLN A 376 -7.19 -6.72 -39.07
C GLN A 376 -7.50 -5.83 -37.86
N VAL A 377 -6.86 -4.66 -37.81
CA VAL A 377 -7.10 -3.64 -36.78
C VAL A 377 -8.10 -2.63 -37.32
N VAL A 378 -9.28 -2.63 -36.72
CA VAL A 378 -10.41 -1.79 -37.10
C VAL A 378 -10.45 -0.56 -36.19
N VAL A 379 -10.72 0.61 -36.77
CA VAL A 379 -11.01 1.86 -36.04
C VAL A 379 -12.34 2.45 -36.49
N LEU A 380 -12.93 3.31 -35.65
CA LEU A 380 -14.24 3.93 -35.94
C LEU A 380 -14.11 5.29 -36.64
N TYR A 381 -13.01 6.01 -36.41
CA TYR A 381 -12.84 7.38 -36.86
C TYR A 381 -11.71 7.49 -37.91
N LYS A 382 -11.92 8.36 -38.90
CA LYS A 382 -10.95 8.58 -39.99
C LYS A 382 -9.60 9.13 -39.49
N ASP A 383 -9.63 9.98 -38.47
CA ASP A 383 -8.41 10.59 -37.93
C ASP A 383 -7.55 9.58 -37.18
N GLU A 384 -8.19 8.64 -36.49
CA GLU A 384 -7.52 7.49 -35.86
C GLU A 384 -6.86 6.58 -36.90
N LEU A 385 -7.55 6.33 -38.03
CA LEU A 385 -6.96 5.54 -39.12
C LEU A 385 -5.70 6.23 -39.67
N LYS A 386 -5.79 7.53 -39.94
CA LYS A 386 -4.64 8.33 -40.42
C LYS A 386 -3.48 8.28 -39.44
N GLU A 387 -3.75 8.39 -38.14
CA GLU A 387 -2.71 8.32 -37.10
C GLU A 387 -2.01 6.96 -37.10
N LEU A 388 -2.75 5.85 -37.25
CA LEU A 388 -2.17 4.51 -37.38
C LEU A 388 -1.38 4.37 -38.68
N GLU A 389 -1.90 4.82 -39.82
CA GLU A 389 -1.22 4.72 -41.12
C GLU A 389 0.12 5.47 -41.18
N GLN A 390 0.31 6.48 -40.33
CA GLN A 390 1.57 7.22 -40.22
C GLN A 390 2.65 6.46 -39.42
N ARG A 391 2.26 5.59 -38.48
CA ARG A 391 3.19 4.97 -37.51
C ARG A 391 3.26 3.45 -37.57
N VAL A 392 2.27 2.80 -38.18
CA VAL A 392 2.23 1.35 -38.36
C VAL A 392 2.93 0.98 -39.65
N VAL A 393 3.88 0.05 -39.57
CA VAL A 393 4.73 -0.35 -40.70
C VAL A 393 3.93 -1.16 -41.74
N THR A 394 3.01 -2.01 -41.28
CA THR A 394 2.24 -2.92 -42.13
C THR A 394 0.81 -2.41 -42.32
N LYS A 395 0.60 -1.55 -43.32
CA LYS A 395 -0.68 -0.84 -43.54
C LYS A 395 -1.83 -1.71 -44.06
N GLY A 396 -1.53 -2.86 -44.69
CA GLY A 396 -2.53 -3.69 -45.38
C GLY A 396 -3.63 -4.28 -44.50
N ASN A 397 -3.45 -4.27 -43.17
CA ASN A 397 -4.38 -4.84 -42.20
C ASN A 397 -5.10 -3.78 -41.35
N LEU A 398 -5.11 -2.51 -41.77
CA LEU A 398 -5.86 -1.44 -41.13
C LEU A 398 -7.20 -1.21 -41.84
N ALA A 399 -8.28 -1.00 -41.08
CA ALA A 399 -9.60 -0.76 -41.66
C ALA A 399 -10.43 0.25 -40.87
N LEU A 400 -11.25 1.00 -41.59
CA LEU A 400 -12.30 1.85 -41.01
C LEU A 400 -13.63 1.12 -41.11
N SER A 401 -14.31 0.86 -39.99
CA SER A 401 -15.65 0.26 -39.99
C SER A 401 -16.50 0.84 -38.88
N GLN A 402 -17.61 1.46 -39.25
CA GLN A 402 -18.63 1.96 -38.30
C GLN A 402 -19.86 1.04 -38.22
N VAL A 403 -19.95 0.04 -39.11
CA VAL A 403 -21.14 -0.81 -39.27
C VAL A 403 -20.89 -2.20 -38.71
N ASN A 404 -19.80 -2.85 -39.12
CA ASN A 404 -19.42 -4.18 -38.63
C ASN A 404 -18.39 -4.03 -37.52
N ILE A 405 -18.86 -3.95 -36.28
CA ILE A 405 -18.01 -3.75 -35.11
C ILE A 405 -17.53 -5.12 -34.57
N PRO A 406 -16.22 -5.37 -34.48
CA PRO A 406 -15.68 -6.61 -33.92
C PRO A 406 -16.10 -6.84 -32.46
N LYS A 407 -16.12 -8.11 -32.02
CA LYS A 407 -16.38 -8.48 -30.62
C LYS A 407 -15.17 -8.25 -29.70
N ILE A 408 -13.95 -8.15 -30.24
CA ILE A 408 -12.73 -7.94 -29.44
C ILE A 408 -12.37 -6.46 -29.50
N TRP A 409 -12.42 -5.80 -28.35
CA TRP A 409 -12.18 -4.36 -28.18
C TRP A 409 -10.89 -4.14 -27.41
N LEU A 410 -9.91 -3.52 -28.05
CA LEU A 410 -8.67 -3.08 -27.43
C LEU A 410 -8.83 -1.61 -27.05
N VAL A 411 -8.87 -1.31 -25.75
CA VAL A 411 -9.31 0.01 -25.25
C VAL A 411 -8.23 0.74 -24.47
N GLY A 412 -8.00 2.00 -24.85
CA GLY A 412 -7.08 2.91 -24.19
C GLY A 412 -7.77 3.90 -23.26
N ASP A 413 -7.04 4.95 -22.88
CA ASP A 413 -7.58 6.09 -22.13
C ASP A 413 -8.31 7.07 -23.08
N GLU A 414 -9.08 8.02 -22.54
CA GLU A 414 -9.64 9.18 -23.26
C GLU A 414 -10.56 8.85 -24.46
N TRP A 415 -11.40 7.80 -24.37
CA TRP A 415 -12.52 7.56 -25.31
C TRP A 415 -13.87 7.79 -24.62
N ASP A 416 -14.92 7.91 -25.44
CA ASP A 416 -16.30 7.99 -24.96
C ASP A 416 -16.78 6.60 -24.52
N GLU A 417 -16.93 6.41 -23.21
CA GLU A 417 -17.36 5.13 -22.63
C GLU A 417 -18.80 4.75 -23.01
N ASP A 418 -19.62 5.71 -23.46
CA ASP A 418 -20.97 5.42 -23.96
C ASP A 418 -20.93 4.63 -25.28
N GLU A 419 -19.80 4.65 -26.00
CA GLU A 419 -19.58 3.77 -27.16
C GLU A 419 -19.67 2.28 -26.80
N GLN A 420 -19.47 1.90 -25.53
CA GLN A 420 -19.67 0.52 -25.05
C GLN A 420 -21.09 0.02 -25.30
N LEU A 421 -22.08 0.92 -25.32
CA LEU A 421 -23.48 0.59 -25.60
C LEU A 421 -23.70 0.13 -27.04
N LYS A 422 -22.75 0.39 -27.95
CA LYS A 422 -22.77 -0.06 -29.34
C LYS A 422 -22.08 -1.41 -29.55
N ALA A 423 -21.34 -1.93 -28.56
CA ALA A 423 -20.60 -3.17 -28.68
C ALA A 423 -21.55 -4.39 -28.81
N PRO A 424 -21.30 -5.36 -29.71
CA PRO A 424 -22.11 -6.57 -29.78
C PRO A 424 -22.20 -7.32 -28.44
N GLU A 425 -23.27 -8.06 -28.20
CA GLU A 425 -23.37 -8.91 -27.01
C GLU A 425 -22.26 -9.98 -26.97
N GLY A 426 -21.71 -10.19 -25.77
CA GLY A 426 -20.55 -11.06 -25.56
C GLY A 426 -19.22 -10.45 -26.02
N SER A 427 -19.16 -9.14 -26.28
CA SER A 427 -17.89 -8.48 -26.60
C SER A 427 -16.91 -8.55 -25.44
N LEU A 428 -15.63 -8.64 -25.76
CA LEU A 428 -14.51 -8.68 -24.83
C LEU A 428 -13.70 -7.39 -24.93
N PHE A 429 -13.66 -6.64 -23.83
CA PHE A 429 -12.84 -5.44 -23.67
C PHE A 429 -11.50 -5.81 -23.02
N ILE A 430 -10.40 -5.60 -23.75
CA ILE A 430 -9.03 -5.80 -23.30
C ILE A 430 -8.35 -4.42 -23.23
N PRO A 431 -8.22 -3.82 -22.03
CA PRO A 431 -7.57 -2.54 -21.90
C PRO A 431 -6.06 -2.63 -22.16
N PHE A 432 -5.51 -1.62 -22.82
CA PHE A 432 -4.07 -1.37 -22.91
C PHE A 432 -3.63 -0.13 -22.12
N SER A 433 -4.58 0.54 -21.45
CA SER A 433 -4.39 1.70 -20.58
C SER A 433 -3.90 1.34 -19.18
N HIS A 434 -3.31 2.32 -18.50
CA HIS A 434 -2.92 2.23 -17.09
C HIS A 434 -4.10 2.14 -16.13
N PHE A 435 -5.27 2.67 -16.50
CA PHE A 435 -6.46 2.68 -15.67
C PHE A 435 -7.55 1.79 -16.28
N PRO A 436 -8.35 1.10 -15.46
CA PRO A 436 -9.40 0.24 -15.97
C PRO A 436 -10.53 1.10 -16.56
N PRO A 437 -11.13 0.68 -17.70
CA PRO A 437 -12.32 1.35 -18.23
C PRO A 437 -13.51 1.15 -17.29
N LYS A 438 -14.48 2.08 -17.29
CA LYS A 438 -15.75 1.82 -16.60
C LYS A 438 -16.49 0.69 -17.30
N LYS A 439 -17.14 -0.16 -16.51
CA LYS A 439 -17.94 -1.29 -16.99
C LYS A 439 -19.38 -0.84 -17.22
N MET A 440 -19.70 -0.35 -18.42
CA MET A 440 -21.02 0.20 -18.76
C MET A 440 -22.02 -0.89 -19.18
N ARG A 441 -21.57 -1.98 -19.79
CA ARG A 441 -22.42 -3.00 -20.41
C ARG A 441 -22.28 -4.36 -19.73
N LYS A 442 -23.33 -4.81 -19.04
CA LYS A 442 -23.30 -6.05 -18.24
C LYS A 442 -23.15 -7.34 -19.05
N CYS A 443 -23.64 -7.38 -20.29
CA CYS A 443 -23.56 -8.57 -21.17
C CYS A 443 -22.22 -8.66 -21.94
N CYS A 444 -21.17 -8.00 -21.45
CA CYS A 444 -19.83 -8.00 -22.04
C CYS A 444 -18.78 -8.38 -20.99
N PHE A 445 -17.64 -8.88 -21.46
CA PHE A 445 -16.52 -9.27 -20.63
C PHE A 445 -15.48 -8.16 -20.58
N TYR A 446 -14.92 -7.92 -19.40
CA TYR A 446 -13.90 -6.89 -19.19
C TYR A 446 -12.67 -7.53 -18.57
N HIS A 447 -11.59 -7.52 -19.34
CA HIS A 447 -10.29 -7.91 -18.86
C HIS A 447 -9.73 -6.82 -17.91
N PHE A 448 -8.82 -7.23 -17.03
CA PHE A 448 -8.02 -6.28 -16.26
C PHE A 448 -7.05 -5.51 -17.16
N THR A 449 -6.60 -4.34 -16.69
CA THR A 449 -5.42 -3.64 -17.22
C THR A 449 -4.24 -4.61 -17.35
N PRO A 450 -3.30 -4.39 -18.29
CA PRO A 450 -2.16 -5.27 -18.52
C PRO A 450 -1.48 -5.70 -17.21
N ALA A 451 -1.61 -6.98 -16.87
CA ALA A 451 -1.20 -7.56 -15.60
C ALA A 451 -1.00 -9.07 -15.73
N MET A 452 -0.18 -9.62 -14.84
CA MET A 452 0.09 -11.06 -14.76
C MET A 452 0.05 -11.53 -13.32
N ILE A 453 -0.18 -12.83 -13.13
CA ILE A 453 -0.13 -13.49 -11.82
C ILE A 453 1.34 -13.68 -11.45
N THR A 454 1.69 -13.31 -10.21
CA THR A 454 3.03 -13.47 -9.64
C THR A 454 3.32 -14.92 -9.25
N PRO A 455 4.56 -15.41 -9.44
CA PRO A 455 4.94 -16.77 -9.06
C PRO A 455 4.86 -17.01 -7.55
N ALA A 456 4.81 -18.30 -7.16
CA ALA A 456 4.78 -18.73 -5.76
C ALA A 456 5.96 -18.18 -4.94
N THR A 457 7.14 -18.10 -5.58
CA THR A 457 8.41 -17.62 -5.01
C THR A 457 8.46 -16.10 -4.77
N PHE A 458 7.49 -15.34 -5.27
CA PHE A 458 7.39 -13.91 -4.97
C PHE A 458 6.88 -13.72 -3.54
N MET A 459 7.75 -13.25 -2.65
CA MET A 459 7.46 -13.14 -1.21
C MET A 459 7.03 -11.73 -0.79
N ASN A 460 6.39 -11.66 0.37
CA ASN A 460 5.90 -10.43 0.99
C ASN A 460 4.82 -9.66 0.18
N SER A 461 4.09 -10.33 -0.71
CA SER A 461 2.93 -9.75 -1.42
C SER A 461 1.68 -9.74 -0.53
N HIS A 462 1.64 -8.77 0.39
CA HIS A 462 0.54 -8.62 1.35
C HIS A 462 -0.58 -7.72 0.83
N SER A 463 -0.26 -6.81 -0.09
CA SER A 463 -1.20 -5.82 -0.63
C SER A 463 -1.52 -6.07 -2.10
N CYS A 464 -2.71 -5.66 -2.52
CA CYS A 464 -3.12 -5.59 -3.91
C CYS A 464 -2.52 -4.35 -4.59
N GLU A 465 -2.15 -4.48 -5.87
CA GLU A 465 -1.74 -3.34 -6.68
C GLU A 465 -2.98 -2.64 -7.25
N ASN A 466 -3.44 -1.59 -6.56
CA ASN A 466 -4.65 -0.84 -6.92
C ASN A 466 -5.89 -1.76 -7.03
N TRP A 467 -6.50 -1.85 -8.21
CA TRP A 467 -7.69 -2.68 -8.50
C TRP A 467 -7.36 -4.13 -8.89
N LEU A 468 -6.08 -4.50 -8.94
CA LEU A 468 -5.68 -5.86 -9.28
C LEU A 468 -5.92 -6.82 -8.10
N PRO A 469 -6.31 -8.08 -8.36
CA PRO A 469 -6.39 -9.11 -7.33
C PRO A 469 -5.07 -9.34 -6.58
N ARG A 470 -5.16 -9.94 -5.40
CA ARG A 470 -3.95 -10.29 -4.63
C ARG A 470 -3.08 -11.25 -5.43
N ARG A 471 -1.75 -11.09 -5.35
CA ARG A 471 -0.75 -11.80 -6.16
C ARG A 471 -0.85 -11.54 -7.67
N VAL A 472 -1.55 -10.51 -8.09
CA VAL A 472 -1.54 -10.01 -9.48
C VAL A 472 -0.82 -8.67 -9.51
N MET A 473 0.07 -8.50 -10.48
CA MET A 473 0.94 -7.34 -10.60
C MET A 473 0.84 -6.76 -12.00
N SER A 474 0.94 -5.44 -12.11
CA SER A 474 0.84 -4.78 -13.41
C SER A 474 2.03 -5.12 -14.31
N ALA A 475 1.79 -5.20 -15.62
CA ALA A 475 2.82 -5.49 -16.60
C ALA A 475 3.98 -4.47 -16.55
N TRP A 476 3.69 -3.21 -16.22
CA TRP A 476 4.73 -2.17 -16.10
C TRP A 476 5.66 -2.41 -14.91
N ARG A 477 5.12 -2.86 -13.76
CA ARG A 477 5.94 -3.23 -12.60
C ARG A 477 6.75 -4.50 -12.89
N ILE A 478 6.13 -5.50 -13.51
CA ILE A 478 6.81 -6.76 -13.89
C ILE A 478 7.94 -6.49 -14.88
N ALA A 479 7.76 -5.56 -15.83
CA ALA A 479 8.80 -5.23 -16.80
C ALA A 479 10.10 -4.80 -16.12
N GLY A 480 10.04 -3.95 -15.08
CA GLY A 480 11.22 -3.57 -14.31
C GLY A 480 11.92 -4.75 -13.65
N ILE A 481 11.15 -5.73 -13.17
CA ILE A 481 11.67 -6.97 -12.57
C ILE A 481 12.36 -7.82 -13.63
N ILE A 482 11.73 -8.02 -14.80
CA ILE A 482 12.28 -8.82 -15.89
C ILE A 482 13.56 -8.21 -16.46
N HIS A 483 13.63 -6.88 -16.60
CA HIS A 483 14.86 -6.19 -16.99
C HIS A 483 16.02 -6.49 -16.04
N ALA A 484 15.76 -6.51 -14.73
CA ALA A 484 16.77 -6.82 -13.74
C ALA A 484 17.19 -8.30 -13.75
N LEU A 485 16.24 -9.22 -13.91
CA LEU A 485 16.51 -10.67 -13.96
C LEU A 485 17.28 -11.07 -15.21
N GLU A 486 16.93 -10.49 -16.36
CA GLU A 486 17.60 -10.79 -17.64
C GLU A 486 18.89 -9.95 -17.85
N GLY A 487 19.18 -9.00 -16.94
CA GLY A 487 20.34 -8.13 -17.05
C GLY A 487 20.34 -7.25 -18.31
N TRP A 488 19.16 -6.84 -18.78
CA TRP A 488 19.06 -6.04 -20.00
C TRP A 488 19.60 -4.63 -19.77
N ASN A 489 20.76 -4.33 -20.38
CA ASN A 489 21.39 -3.03 -20.28
C ASN A 489 20.82 -2.02 -21.30
N VAL A 490 19.51 -1.80 -21.26
CA VAL A 490 18.82 -0.87 -22.15
C VAL A 490 17.76 -0.08 -21.37
N HIS A 491 17.60 1.19 -21.70
CA HIS A 491 16.46 1.98 -21.21
C HIS A 491 15.24 1.67 -22.07
N GLU A 492 14.12 1.35 -21.44
CA GLU A 492 12.83 1.23 -22.13
C GLU A 492 12.06 2.54 -21.91
N CYS A 493 12.39 3.54 -22.75
CA CYS A 493 11.89 4.91 -22.66
C CYS A 493 11.67 5.50 -24.06
N GLY A 494 10.96 6.62 -24.14
CA GLY A 494 10.63 7.27 -25.41
C GLY A 494 9.84 6.32 -26.31
N ASP A 495 10.20 6.26 -27.59
CA ASP A 495 9.59 5.36 -28.57
C ASP A 495 10.20 3.94 -28.55
N THR A 496 11.14 3.65 -27.66
CA THR A 496 11.76 2.32 -27.56
C THR A 496 10.73 1.28 -27.13
N ILE A 497 10.60 0.22 -27.93
CA ILE A 497 9.80 -0.98 -27.67
C ILE A 497 10.69 -2.20 -27.94
N LEU A 498 10.84 -3.06 -26.93
CA LEU A 498 11.52 -4.34 -27.07
C LEU A 498 10.60 -5.34 -27.80
N SER A 499 11.16 -6.42 -28.34
CA SER A 499 10.35 -7.50 -28.92
C SER A 499 9.33 -8.00 -27.91
N THR A 500 8.05 -7.90 -28.28
CA THR A 500 6.90 -8.33 -27.47
C THR A 500 6.97 -9.82 -27.15
N GLU A 501 7.49 -10.62 -28.07
CA GLU A 501 7.72 -12.06 -27.91
C GLU A 501 8.83 -12.31 -26.89
N LYS A 502 9.98 -11.64 -27.03
CA LYS A 502 11.11 -11.78 -26.12
C LYS A 502 10.74 -11.44 -24.67
N VAL A 503 10.04 -10.32 -24.46
CA VAL A 503 9.64 -9.90 -23.11
C VAL A 503 8.58 -10.80 -22.50
N TRP A 504 7.68 -11.35 -23.32
CA TRP A 504 6.68 -12.32 -22.89
C TRP A 504 7.30 -13.67 -22.52
N GLU A 505 8.18 -14.21 -23.37
CA GLU A 505 8.86 -15.46 -23.08
C GLU A 505 9.72 -15.37 -21.82
N ALA A 506 10.40 -14.23 -21.60
CA ALA A 506 11.14 -13.99 -20.37
C ALA A 506 10.21 -13.95 -19.15
N SER A 507 9.05 -13.29 -19.22
CA SER A 507 8.11 -13.24 -18.09
C SER A 507 7.56 -14.63 -17.74
N ILE A 508 7.18 -15.43 -18.73
CA ILE A 508 6.74 -16.82 -18.52
C ILE A 508 7.87 -17.68 -17.94
N ARG A 509 9.11 -17.53 -18.43
CA ARG A 509 10.28 -18.29 -17.96
C ARG A 509 10.57 -18.06 -16.48
N HIS A 510 10.38 -16.82 -16.00
CA HIS A 510 10.51 -16.45 -14.58
C HIS A 510 9.26 -16.77 -13.75
N GLY A 511 8.28 -17.48 -14.32
CA GLY A 511 7.13 -18.02 -13.60
C GLY A 511 5.95 -17.06 -13.45
N PHE A 512 5.98 -15.88 -14.08
CA PHE A 512 4.76 -15.06 -14.20
C PHE A 512 3.76 -15.76 -15.10
N GLN A 513 2.48 -15.70 -14.75
CA GLN A 513 1.43 -16.40 -15.51
C GLN A 513 0.41 -15.43 -16.10
N PRO A 514 -0.14 -15.72 -17.29
CA PRO A 514 -1.20 -14.91 -17.88
C PRO A 514 -2.41 -14.84 -16.95
N LEU A 515 -2.95 -13.65 -16.76
CA LEU A 515 -4.17 -13.46 -15.99
C LEU A 515 -5.37 -13.81 -16.86
N LYS A 516 -6.09 -14.89 -16.53
CA LYS A 516 -7.31 -15.25 -17.25
C LYS A 516 -8.50 -14.42 -16.76
N ILE A 517 -9.46 -14.19 -17.64
CA ILE A 517 -10.75 -13.60 -17.27
C ILE A 517 -11.43 -14.56 -16.31
N LEU A 518 -11.79 -14.07 -15.12
CA LEU A 518 -12.72 -14.75 -14.23
C LEU A 518 -14.09 -14.73 -14.92
N THR A 519 -14.45 -15.81 -15.59
CA THR A 519 -15.85 -16.07 -15.93
C THR A 519 -16.59 -16.18 -14.61
N SER A 520 -17.45 -15.22 -14.30
CA SER A 520 -18.35 -15.30 -13.16
C SER A 520 -19.40 -16.39 -13.42
N GLN A 521 -18.99 -17.66 -13.30
CA GLN A 521 -19.83 -18.83 -13.12
C GLN A 521 -19.02 -19.86 -12.32
N GLY A 522 -19.45 -20.09 -11.09
CA GLY A 522 -18.82 -20.92 -10.07
C GLY A 522 -19.25 -20.42 -8.70
#